data_AF-A0A2A4M3Y1-F1
#
_entry.id   AF-A0A2A4M3Y1-F1
#
_cell.length_a   1.000
_cell.length_b   1.000
_cell.length_c   1.000
_cell.angle_alpha   90.00
_cell.angle_beta   90.00
_cell.angle_gamma   90.00
#
_symmetry.space_group_name_H-M   'P 1'
#
loop_
_entity.id
_entity.type
_entity.pdbx_description
1 polymer ?
#
loop_
_entity_poly.entity_id
_entity_poly.type
_entity_poly.pdbx_seq_one_letter_code
_entity_poly.pdbx_strand_id
1 'polypeptide(L)' 'MSCFRLRTIAALGLTWPSSVLGVVIINEIHYDADPKTDAVEFVELHNAGGKDVDLSGWRFSSG' A
#
# COMPACT_ATOMS: atom_id res chain seq x y z
N MET A 1 -39.02 23.57 33.57
CA MET A 1 -39.25 23.22 32.15
C MET A 1 -37.98 23.59 31.42
N SER A 2 -37.04 22.66 31.44
CA SER A 2 -36.42 22.05 30.24
C SER A 2 -35.66 23.09 29.42
N CYS A 3 -34.34 23.11 29.55
CA CYS A 3 -33.41 22.49 28.59
C CYS A 3 -32.93 23.55 27.60
N PHE A 4 -31.63 23.80 27.42
CA PHE A 4 -30.67 22.79 26.98
C PHE A 4 -29.28 23.25 27.44
N ARG A 5 -28.55 22.38 28.13
CA ARG A 5 -27.15 22.62 28.50
C ARG A 5 -26.28 22.61 27.24
N LEU A 6 -25.42 23.63 27.14
CA LEU A 6 -24.31 23.71 26.20
C LEU A 6 -23.41 22.46 26.34
N ARG A 7 -23.22 21.70 25.26
CA ARG A 7 -22.12 20.74 25.14
C ARG A 7 -21.56 20.80 23.73
N THR A 8 -20.68 21.77 23.51
CA THR A 8 -19.71 21.74 22.42
C THR A 8 -18.89 20.47 22.59
N ILE A 9 -19.19 19.44 21.80
CA ILE A 9 -18.32 18.27 21.67
C ILE A 9 -17.17 18.73 20.78
N ALA A 10 -16.09 19.20 21.38
CA ALA A 10 -14.80 19.22 20.71
C ALA A 10 -14.41 17.75 20.50
N ALA A 11 -14.77 17.18 19.35
CA ALA A 11 -14.17 15.94 18.90
C ALA A 11 -12.71 16.27 18.62
N LEU A 12 -11.83 16.10 19.63
CA LEU A 12 -10.42 15.90 19.38
C LEU A 12 -10.35 14.73 18.41
N GLY A 13 -10.09 15.04 17.14
CA GLY A 13 -9.93 14.05 16.10
C GLY A 13 -8.84 13.08 16.53
N LEU A 14 -9.25 11.90 16.99
CA LEU A 14 -8.33 10.81 17.23
C LEU A 14 -7.88 10.36 15.84
N THR A 15 -6.82 10.98 15.32
CA THR A 15 -6.20 10.56 14.06
C THR A 15 -5.58 9.20 14.33
N TRP A 16 -6.26 8.13 13.94
CA TRP A 16 -5.67 6.81 13.99
C TRP A 16 -4.48 6.84 13.03
N PRO A 17 -3.25 6.53 13.47
CA PRO A 17 -2.15 6.38 12.55
C PRO A 17 -2.55 5.25 11.61
N SER A 18 -2.84 5.59 10.35
CA SER A 18 -2.92 4.57 9.32
C SER A 18 -1.51 4.02 9.18
N SER A 19 -1.32 2.79 9.63
CA SER A 19 -0.15 2.00 9.25
C SER A 19 -0.14 1.98 7.73
N VAL A 20 0.80 2.71 7.13
CA VAL A 20 1.07 2.54 5.70
C VAL A 20 1.72 1.16 5.60
N LEU A 21 0.89 0.13 5.39
CA LEU A 21 1.40 -1.16 4.91
C LEU A 21 2.15 -0.88 3.60
N GLY A 22 3.24 -1.65 3.37
CA GLY A 22 4.25 -1.39 2.34
C GLY A 22 3.67 -0.76 1.07
N VAL A 23 4.17 0.43 0.74
CA VAL A 23 3.65 1.26 -0.36
C VAL A 23 3.86 0.60 -1.72
N VAL A 24 4.88 -0.24 -1.84
CA VAL A 24 5.17 -1.04 -3.02
C VAL A 24 4.74 -2.48 -2.75
N ILE A 25 3.88 -3.01 -3.61
CA ILE A 25 3.38 -4.39 -3.56
C ILE A 25 3.87 -5.18 -4.78
N ILE A 26 3.91 -6.51 -4.67
CA ILE A 26 3.95 -7.38 -5.85
C ILE A 26 2.54 -7.42 -6.41
N ASN A 27 2.33 -6.84 -7.58
CA ASN A 27 1.02 -6.76 -8.22
C ASN A 27 0.72 -8.02 -9.05
N GLU A 28 1.72 -8.49 -9.79
CA GLU A 28 1.59 -9.66 -10.67
C GLU A 28 2.85 -10.52 -10.61
N ILE A 29 2.64 -11.83 -10.72
CA ILE A 29 3.68 -12.81 -10.99
C ILE A 29 3.24 -13.57 -12.23
N HIS A 30 3.89 -13.30 -13.36
CA HIS A 30 3.71 -14.05 -14.58
C HIS A 30 4.79 -15.12 -14.62
N TYR A 31 4.44 -16.31 -14.14
CA TYR A 31 5.30 -17.49 -14.15
C TYR A 31 4.72 -18.53 -15.10
N ASP A 32 5.57 -19.43 -15.59
CA ASP A 32 5.16 -20.56 -16.44
C ASP A 32 4.37 -20.09 -17.68
N ALA A 33 4.86 -19.04 -18.34
CA ALA A 33 4.22 -18.50 -19.53
C ALA A 33 4.26 -19.49 -20.70
N ASP A 34 3.21 -19.48 -21.54
CA ASP A 34 3.20 -20.22 -22.80
C ASP A 34 3.19 -19.27 -24.00
N PRO A 35 3.97 -19.55 -25.06
CA PRO A 35 4.89 -20.68 -25.20
C PRO A 35 6.16 -20.51 -24.35
N LYS A 36 6.72 -21.63 -23.85
CA LYS A 36 7.95 -21.66 -23.01
C LYS A 36 9.22 -21.15 -23.71
N THR A 37 9.14 -20.81 -25.00
CA THR A 37 10.29 -20.36 -25.80
C THR A 37 10.61 -18.89 -25.61
N ASP A 38 9.70 -18.13 -25.01
CA ASP A 38 9.79 -16.68 -24.94
C ASP A 38 10.14 -16.24 -23.51
N ALA A 39 11.06 -15.27 -23.38
CA ALA A 39 11.47 -14.73 -22.08
C ALA A 39 10.46 -13.68 -21.57
N VAL A 40 9.23 -14.11 -21.31
CA VAL A 40 8.10 -13.25 -20.94
C VAL A 40 7.67 -13.39 -19.48
N GLU A 41 8.43 -14.12 -18.67
CA GLU A 41 8.19 -14.24 -17.23
C GLU A 41 8.64 -12.96 -16.50
N PHE A 42 7.84 -12.51 -15.53
CA PHE A 42 8.16 -11.30 -14.76
C PHE A 42 7.48 -11.28 -13.38
N VAL A 43 8.01 -10.41 -12.52
CA VAL A 43 7.37 -9.95 -11.28
C VAL A 43 7.11 -8.46 -11.41
N GLU A 44 5.84 -8.06 -11.34
CA GLU A 44 5.44 -6.66 -11.41
C GLU A 44 5.39 -6.04 -10.01
N LEU A 45 6.02 -4.88 -9.85
CA LEU A 45 5.92 -4.06 -8.65
C LEU A 45 5.00 -2.88 -8.91
N HIS A 46 4.04 -2.67 -8.00
CA HIS A 46 3.14 -1.51 -8.05
C HIS A 46 3.32 -0.65 -6.81
N ASN A 47 3.57 0.64 -7.02
CA ASN A 47 3.51 1.64 -5.95
C ASN A 47 2.05 2.07 -5.75
N ALA A 48 1.41 1.53 -4.71
CA ALA A 48 0.04 1.82 -4.31
C ALA A 48 -0.10 3.15 -3.52
N GLY A 49 0.99 3.91 -3.36
CA GLY A 49 1.01 5.18 -2.64
C GLY A 49 0.97 6.40 -3.56
N GLY A 50 0.74 7.57 -2.94
CA GLY A 50 0.69 8.85 -3.64
C GLY A 50 2.03 9.59 -3.74
N LYS A 51 3.15 8.92 -3.51
CA LYS A 51 4.50 9.51 -3.52
C LYS A 51 5.49 8.57 -4.20
N ASP A 52 6.53 9.14 -4.79
CA ASP A 52 7.63 8.37 -5.36
C ASP A 52 8.35 7.54 -4.29
N VAL A 53 8.80 6.35 -4.68
CA VAL A 53 9.56 5.42 -3.83
C VAL A 53 10.91 5.14 -4.49
N ASP A 54 12.00 5.33 -3.74
CA ASP A 54 13.34 4.95 -4.16
C ASP A 54 13.56 3.44 -3.98
N LEU A 55 13.89 2.76 -5.08
CA LEU A 55 14.15 1.32 -5.12
C LEU A 55 15.65 0.99 -4.99
N SER A 56 16.51 1.98 -4.80
CA SER A 56 17.96 1.78 -4.68
C SER A 56 18.29 0.78 -3.56
N GLY A 57 19.07 -0.25 -3.91
CA GLY A 57 19.47 -1.31 -2.97
C GLY A 57 18.41 -2.38 -2.69
N TRP A 58 17.21 -2.26 -3.28
CA TRP A 58 16.22 -3.33 -3.20
C TRP A 58 16.71 -4.55 -3.98
N ARG A 59 16.43 -5.73 -3.44
CA ARG A 59 16.74 -7.01 -4.07
C ARG A 59 15.78 -8.07 -3.56
N PHE A 60 15.55 -9.09 -4.37
CA PHE A 60 15.05 -10.35 -3.83
C PHE A 60 16.14 -10.96 -2.95
N SER A 61 15.81 -11.22 -1.70
CA SER A 61 16.73 -11.82 -0.72
C SER A 61 16.58 -13.34 -0.62
N SER A 62 15.40 -13.85 -0.98
CA SER A 62 15.01 -15.26 -0.97
C SER A 62 13.89 -15.48 -1.99
N GLY A 63 14.02 -16.51 -2.82
CA GLY A 63 13.05 -16.93 -3.82
C GLY A 63 13.11 -18.45 -3.98
#